data_AF-A0A7Z9MSN0-F1
#
_entry.id   AF-A0A7Z9MSN0-F1
#
_cell.length_a   1.000
_cell.length_b   1.000
_cell.length_c   1.000
_cell.angle_alpha   90.00
_cell.angle_beta   90.00
_cell.angle_gamma   90.00
#
_symmetry.space_group_name_H-M   'P 1'
#
loop_
_entity.id
_entity.type
_entity.pdbx_description
1 polymer ?
#
loop_
_entity_poly.entity_id
_entity_poly.type
_entity_poly.pdbx_seq_one_letter_code
_entity_poly.pdbx_strand_id
1 'polypeptide(L)'
;MKIYLRICFSFLLIILFSACAHFSSKEISTQSTSPAKKYDVIIYRDTWGVPHIFGKTDADAAYGLAYANAEDDLQNMQDALLAARGKLASVYGKDQAPNDYMVHLFEIWRKVNNGYETDLTPATRKICEAYAEGINQYILDHPGEA
;
A
#
# COMPACT_ATOMS: atom_id res chain seq x y z
N MET A 1 -26.39 -40.86 -40.68
CA MET A 1 -25.75 -40.89 -39.34
C MET A 1 -24.31 -40.34 -39.34
N LYS A 2 -23.42 -40.73 -40.26
CA LYS A 2 -22.02 -40.25 -40.31
C LYS A 2 -21.84 -38.74 -40.59
N ILE A 3 -22.76 -38.10 -41.33
CA ILE A 3 -22.70 -36.66 -41.65
C ILE A 3 -23.00 -35.80 -40.41
N TYR A 4 -24.04 -36.16 -39.64
CA TYR A 4 -24.43 -35.44 -38.43
C TYR A 4 -23.40 -35.58 -37.31
N LEU A 5 -22.75 -36.75 -37.21
CA LEU A 5 -21.67 -36.97 -36.24
C LEU A 5 -20.44 -36.11 -36.54
N ARG A 6 -20.11 -35.88 -37.81
CA ARG A 6 -19.03 -34.97 -38.23
C ARG A 6 -19.36 -33.51 -37.94
N ILE A 7 -20.60 -33.09 -38.19
CA ILE A 7 -21.06 -31.72 -37.92
C ILE A 7 -21.03 -31.43 -36.41
N CYS A 8 -21.52 -32.36 -35.57
CA CYS A 8 -21.43 -32.22 -34.11
C CYS A 8 -19.98 -32.15 -33.62
N PHE A 9 -19.07 -32.96 -34.20
CA PHE A 9 -17.66 -32.95 -33.80
C PHE A 9 -16.96 -31.65 -34.17
N SER A 10 -17.24 -31.09 -35.35
CA SER A 10 -16.73 -29.77 -35.75
C SER A 10 -17.27 -28.64 -34.87
N PHE A 11 -18.55 -28.69 -34.48
CA PHE A 11 -19.15 -27.68 -33.61
C PHE A 11 -18.56 -27.74 -32.19
N LEU A 12 -18.31 -28.95 -31.67
CA LEU A 12 -17.65 -29.15 -30.38
C LEU A 12 -16.20 -28.62 -30.38
N LEU A 13 -15.47 -28.81 -31.48
CA LEU A 13 -14.11 -28.30 -31.63
C LEU A 13 -14.06 -26.76 -31.66
N ILE A 14 -15.04 -26.10 -32.30
CA ILE A 14 -15.13 -24.64 -32.36
C ILE A 14 -15.42 -24.04 -30.97
N ILE A 15 -16.29 -24.68 -30.19
CA ILE A 15 -16.59 -24.25 -28.81
C ILE A 15 -15.35 -24.40 -27.90
N LEU A 16 -14.60 -25.49 -28.04
CA LEU A 16 -13.34 -25.70 -27.31
C LEU A 16 -12.26 -24.66 -27.69
N PHE A 17 -12.15 -24.30 -28.97
CA PHE A 17 -11.19 -23.29 -29.42
C PHE A 17 -11.54 -21.88 -28.92
N SER A 18 -12.83 -21.54 -28.87
CA SER A 18 -13.30 -20.25 -28.35
C SER A 18 -13.10 -20.10 -26.84
N ALA A 19 -13.13 -21.20 -26.09
CA ALA A 19 -12.87 -21.19 -24.64
C ALA A 19 -11.39 -20.96 -24.31
N CYS A 20 -10.45 -21.42 -25.14
CA CYS A 20 -9.02 -21.14 -24.97
C CYS A 20 -8.65 -19.69 -25.29
N ALA A 21 -9.38 -19.02 -26.19
CA ALA A 21 -9.12 -17.62 -26.53
C ALA A 21 -9.56 -16.62 -25.45
N HIS A 22 -10.39 -17.05 -24.49
CA HIS A 22 -10.86 -16.21 -23.38
C HIS A 22 -10.02 -16.30 -22.11
N PHE A 23 -8.98 -17.14 -22.08
CA PHE A 23 -7.99 -17.10 -21.00
C PHE A 23 -7.02 -15.95 -21.24
N SER A 24 -7.55 -14.73 -21.13
CA SER A 24 -6.78 -13.49 -21.13
C SER A 24 -5.90 -13.50 -19.89
N SER A 25 -4.60 -13.77 -20.07
CA SER A 25 -3.60 -13.41 -19.07
C SER A 25 -3.77 -11.93 -18.77
N LYS A 26 -4.17 -11.60 -17.55
CA LYS A 26 -4.15 -10.23 -17.02
C LYS A 26 -2.70 -9.76 -17.12
N GLU A 27 -2.36 -9.01 -18.16
CA GLU A 27 -1.04 -8.40 -18.28
C GLU A 27 -0.85 -7.50 -17.07
N ILE A 28 0.20 -7.80 -16.29
CA ILE A 28 0.72 -6.91 -15.27
C ILE A 28 1.26 -5.70 -16.02
N SER A 29 0.49 -4.60 -16.00
CA SER A 29 0.91 -3.31 -16.53
C SER A 29 2.13 -2.82 -15.74
N THR A 30 3.33 -3.15 -16.20
CA THR A 30 4.56 -2.47 -15.78
C THR A 30 4.64 -1.14 -16.52
N GLN A 31 3.96 -0.13 -15.97
CA GLN A 31 4.09 1.24 -16.44
C GLN A 31 5.43 1.80 -15.92
N SER A 32 6.43 1.94 -16.80
CA SER A 32 7.73 2.50 -16.43
C SER A 32 8.13 3.62 -17.38
N THR A 33 7.70 4.83 -17.02
CA THR A 33 8.33 6.10 -17.43
C THR A 33 8.29 7.02 -16.22
N SER A 34 9.27 6.91 -15.32
CA SER A 34 9.42 7.80 -14.17
C SER A 34 10.90 8.09 -13.90
N PRO A 35 11.22 9.28 -13.35
CA PRO A 35 12.58 9.61 -12.88
C PRO A 35 13.09 8.51 -11.93
N ALA A 36 14.42 8.33 -11.86
CA ALA A 36 15.07 7.25 -11.12
C ALA A 36 14.32 6.91 -9.82
N LYS A 37 13.70 5.72 -9.79
CA LYS A 37 12.85 5.27 -8.68
C LYS A 37 13.70 5.27 -7.41
N LYS A 38 13.34 6.12 -6.43
CA LYS A 38 14.09 6.27 -5.16
C LYS A 38 14.19 4.95 -4.39
N TYR A 39 13.16 4.10 -4.51
CA TYR A 39 13.06 2.80 -3.87
C TYR A 39 12.90 1.69 -4.92
N ASP A 40 13.60 0.57 -4.71
CA ASP A 40 13.52 -0.63 -5.54
C ASP A 40 12.69 -1.69 -4.81
N VAL A 41 11.37 -1.62 -5.03
CA VAL A 41 10.38 -2.48 -4.38
C VAL A 41 9.40 -3.09 -5.39
N ILE A 42 9.02 -4.33 -5.11
CA ILE A 42 7.97 -5.07 -5.80
C ILE A 42 6.92 -5.50 -4.78
N ILE A 43 5.65 -5.24 -5.09
CA ILE A 43 4.49 -5.62 -4.27
C ILE A 43 3.65 -6.58 -5.11
N TYR A 44 3.45 -7.80 -4.61
CA TYR A 44 2.51 -8.76 -5.17
C TYR A 44 1.38 -9.00 -4.19
N ARG A 45 0.12 -9.04 -4.64
CA ARG A 45 -1.01 -9.44 -3.81
C ARG A 45 -1.48 -10.85 -4.19
N ASP A 46 -1.74 -11.67 -3.19
CA ASP A 46 -2.31 -13.01 -3.41
C ASP A 46 -3.81 -12.96 -3.71
N THR A 47 -4.48 -14.11 -3.80
CA THR A 47 -5.92 -14.18 -4.09
C THR A 47 -6.81 -13.60 -3.00
N TRP A 48 -6.28 -13.40 -1.79
CA TRP A 48 -6.98 -12.80 -0.65
C TRP A 48 -6.62 -11.32 -0.49
N GLY A 49 -5.80 -10.77 -1.38
CA GLY A 49 -5.32 -9.40 -1.31
C GLY A 49 -4.15 -9.22 -0.36
N VAL A 50 -3.56 -10.27 0.23
CA VAL A 50 -2.44 -10.11 1.18
C VAL A 50 -1.19 -9.65 0.43
N PRO A 51 -0.55 -8.53 0.82
CA PRO A 51 0.64 -8.02 0.13
C PRO A 51 1.90 -8.80 0.54
N HIS A 52 2.61 -9.30 -0.47
CA HIS A 52 3.96 -9.84 -0.39
C HIS A 52 4.94 -8.80 -0.96
N ILE A 53 5.76 -8.21 -0.10
CA ILE A 53 6.61 -7.07 -0.42
C ILE A 53 8.07 -7.49 -0.45
N PHE A 54 8.75 -7.19 -1.55
CA PHE A 54 10.16 -7.50 -1.77
C PHE A 54 10.93 -6.24 -2.09
N GLY A 55 11.85 -5.86 -1.20
CA GLY A 55 12.79 -4.76 -1.39
C GLY A 55 14.24 -5.26 -1.40
N LYS A 56 15.15 -4.55 -2.06
CA LYS A 56 16.60 -4.86 -2.01
C LYS A 56 17.23 -4.49 -0.66
N THR A 57 16.66 -3.50 0.02
CA THR A 57 17.05 -3.08 1.37
C THR A 57 15.82 -3.00 2.27
N ASP A 58 16.04 -2.96 3.59
CA ASP A 58 14.95 -2.79 4.56
C ASP A 58 14.13 -1.51 4.31
N ALA A 59 14.78 -0.45 3.84
CA ALA A 59 14.12 0.80 3.48
C ALA A 59 13.20 0.63 2.26
N ASP A 60 13.64 -0.12 1.24
CA ASP A 60 12.80 -0.41 0.07
C ASP A 60 11.56 -1.24 0.48
N ALA A 61 11.75 -2.25 1.33
CA ALA A 61 10.65 -3.07 1.84
C ALA A 61 9.69 -2.25 2.72
N ALA A 62 10.20 -1.38 3.59
CA ALA A 62 9.38 -0.51 4.43
C ALA A 62 8.55 0.49 3.62
N TYR A 63 9.13 1.05 2.55
CA TYR A 63 8.40 1.90 1.61
C TYR A 63 7.23 1.14 0.94
N GLY A 64 7.47 -0.07 0.43
CA GLY A 64 6.40 -0.87 -0.17
C GLY A 64 5.34 -1.33 0.83
N LEU A 65 5.74 -1.64 2.07
CA LEU A 65 4.82 -1.95 3.15
C LEU A 65 3.89 -0.79 3.45
N ALA A 66 4.44 0.41 3.60
CA ALA A 66 3.67 1.62 3.82
C ALA A 66 2.67 1.89 2.69
N TYR A 67 3.10 1.77 1.44
CA TYR A 67 2.23 1.97 0.28
C TYR A 67 1.06 0.97 0.28
N ALA A 68 1.33 -0.32 0.50
CA ALA A 68 0.30 -1.36 0.56
C ALA A 68 -0.63 -1.18 1.78
N ASN A 69 -0.10 -0.75 2.93
CA ASN A 69 -0.93 -0.45 4.11
C ASN A 69 -1.87 0.74 3.85
N ALA A 70 -1.37 1.79 3.21
CA ALA A 70 -2.19 2.94 2.84
C ALA A 70 -3.28 2.55 1.83
N GLU A 71 -2.95 1.69 0.85
CA GLU A 71 -3.93 1.13 -0.09
C GLU A 71 -5.08 0.38 0.59
N ASP A 72 -4.81 -0.28 1.72
CA ASP A 72 -5.82 -1.08 2.41
C ASP A 72 -6.62 -0.30 3.47
N ASP A 73 -6.02 0.67 4.16
CA ASP A 73 -6.61 1.30 5.35
C ASP A 73 -6.13 2.74 5.64
N LEU A 74 -6.01 3.57 4.59
CA LEU A 74 -5.53 4.95 4.72
C LEU A 74 -6.28 5.75 5.80
N GLN A 75 -7.60 5.65 5.88
CA GLN A 75 -8.40 6.42 6.85
C GLN A 75 -7.97 6.15 8.30
N ASN A 76 -7.83 4.88 8.69
CA ASN A 76 -7.40 4.55 10.04
C ASN A 76 -5.94 4.97 10.29
N MET A 77 -5.07 4.91 9.28
CA MET A 77 -3.71 5.42 9.39
C MET A 77 -3.68 6.94 9.65
N GLN A 78 -4.55 7.69 8.98
CA GLN A 78 -4.71 9.13 9.20
C GLN A 78 -5.23 9.43 10.61
N ASP A 79 -6.24 8.69 11.08
CA ASP A 79 -6.77 8.83 12.44
C ASP A 79 -5.71 8.50 13.51
N ALA A 80 -4.96 7.42 13.31
CA ALA A 80 -3.85 7.05 14.19
C ALA A 80 -2.75 8.13 14.19
N LEU A 81 -2.45 8.73 13.04
CA LEU A 81 -1.51 9.85 12.95
C LEU A 81 -2.04 11.07 13.71
N LEU A 82 -3.31 11.44 13.56
CA LEU A 82 -3.92 12.54 14.31
C LEU A 82 -3.88 12.27 15.82
N ALA A 83 -4.21 11.05 16.24
CA ALA A 83 -4.15 10.63 17.64
C ALA A 83 -2.73 10.75 18.20
N ALA A 84 -1.73 10.22 17.50
CA ALA A 84 -0.32 10.30 17.90
C ALA A 84 0.22 11.75 17.87
N ARG A 85 -0.33 12.61 17.02
CA ARG A 85 0.00 14.04 16.93
C ARG A 85 -0.67 14.88 18.00
N GLY A 86 -1.62 14.33 18.75
CA GLY A 86 -2.45 15.08 19.70
C GLY A 86 -3.35 16.08 18.98
N LYS A 87 -3.92 15.68 17.85
CA LYS A 87 -4.80 16.49 17.00
C LYS A 87 -6.10 15.78 16.65
N LEU A 88 -6.46 14.69 17.32
CA LEU A 88 -7.65 13.93 16.97
C LEU A 88 -8.93 14.74 17.22
N ALA A 89 -8.94 15.59 18.25
CA ALA A 89 -10.07 16.46 18.56
C ALA A 89 -10.30 17.55 17.52
N SER A 90 -9.30 17.89 16.69
CA SER A 90 -9.50 18.86 15.60
C SER A 90 -10.40 18.35 14.48
N VAL A 91 -10.57 17.02 14.39
CA VAL A 91 -11.41 16.37 13.38
C VAL A 91 -12.67 15.79 14.03
N TYR A 92 -12.53 15.06 15.15
CA TYR A 92 -13.62 14.33 15.79
C TYR A 92 -14.27 15.06 16.98
N GLY A 93 -13.83 16.28 17.27
CA GLY A 93 -14.43 17.14 18.28
C GLY A 93 -13.96 16.87 19.71
N LYS A 94 -14.59 17.58 20.65
CA LYS A 94 -14.13 17.72 22.04
C LYS A 94 -14.00 16.42 22.82
N ASP A 95 -14.73 15.37 22.44
CA ASP A 95 -14.70 14.09 23.15
C ASP A 95 -13.35 13.38 22.98
N GLN A 96 -12.56 13.76 21.97
CA GLN A 96 -11.18 13.30 21.79
C GLN A 96 -10.13 14.19 22.46
N ALA A 97 -10.53 15.29 23.10
CA ALA A 97 -9.60 16.17 23.81
C ALA A 97 -8.77 15.47 24.90
N PRO A 98 -9.28 14.44 25.61
CA PRO A 98 -8.45 13.67 26.54
C PRO A 98 -7.24 13.01 25.86
N ASN A 99 -7.38 12.45 24.65
CA ASN A 99 -6.24 11.89 23.90
C ASN A 99 -5.19 12.97 23.63
N ASP A 100 -5.64 14.10 23.06
CA ASP A 100 -4.74 15.19 22.66
C ASP A 100 -4.02 15.79 23.87
N TYR A 101 -4.74 15.96 24.98
CA TYR A 101 -4.18 16.38 26.26
C TYR A 101 -3.07 15.45 26.74
N MET A 102 -3.26 14.13 26.68
CA MET A 102 -2.24 13.17 27.13
C MET A 102 -0.97 13.23 26.28
N VAL A 103 -1.08 13.39 24.95
CA VAL A 103 0.07 13.55 24.05
C VAL A 103 0.90 14.79 24.42
N HIS A 104 0.22 15.90 24.72
CA HIS A 104 0.87 17.13 25.15
C HIS A 104 1.45 17.03 26.56
N LEU A 105 0.72 16.45 27.51
CA LEU A 105 1.14 16.27 28.91
C LEU A 105 2.43 15.44 29.02
N PHE A 106 2.56 14.39 28.22
CA PHE A 106 3.76 13.55 28.20
C PHE A 106 4.90 14.14 27.37
N GLU A 107 4.66 15.28 26.72
CA GLU A 107 5.60 15.98 25.85
C GLU A 107 6.18 15.07 24.75
N ILE A 108 5.33 14.20 24.19
CA ILE A 108 5.77 13.13 23.27
C ILE A 108 6.61 13.71 22.14
N TRP A 109 6.12 14.75 21.45
CA TRP A 109 6.82 15.36 20.33
C TRP A 109 8.09 16.12 20.72
N ARG A 110 8.13 16.73 21.92
CA ARG A 110 9.36 17.36 22.42
C ARG A 110 10.45 16.31 22.60
N LYS A 111 10.11 15.17 23.21
CA LYS A 111 11.05 14.06 23.43
C LYS A 111 11.48 13.42 22.11
N VAL A 112 10.53 13.09 21.23
CA VAL A 112 10.82 12.50 19.91
C VAL A 112 11.73 13.42 19.09
N ASN A 113 11.43 14.72 19.01
CA ASN A 113 12.25 15.65 18.23
C ASN A 113 13.67 15.81 18.80
N ASN A 114 13.80 15.87 20.12
CA ASN A 114 15.11 15.97 20.77
C ASN A 114 15.94 14.70 20.60
N GLY A 115 15.29 13.54 20.61
CA GLY A 115 15.93 12.22 20.51
C GLY A 115 16.06 11.70 19.09
N TYR A 116 15.42 12.31 18.09
CA TYR A 116 15.35 11.74 16.73
C TYR A 116 16.75 11.38 16.23
N GLU A 117 17.68 12.33 16.23
CA GLU A 117 19.05 12.13 15.73
C GLU A 117 19.94 11.24 16.61
N THR A 118 19.69 11.18 17.92
CA THR A 118 20.59 10.54 18.88
C THR A 118 20.14 9.15 19.32
N ASP A 119 18.83 8.93 19.43
CA ASP A 119 18.26 7.72 20.02
C ASP A 119 18.08 6.63 18.97
N LEU A 120 18.03 7.01 17.68
CA LEU A 120 17.90 6.10 16.54
C LEU A 120 19.21 5.97 15.78
N THR A 121 19.53 4.74 15.41
CA THR A 121 20.60 4.50 14.43
C THR A 121 20.23 5.10 13.07
N PRO A 122 21.20 5.50 12.23
CA PRO A 122 20.92 5.97 10.88
C PRO A 122 20.14 4.95 10.04
N ALA A 123 20.37 3.65 10.25
CA ALA A 123 19.64 2.59 9.55
C ALA A 123 18.16 2.55 9.95
N THR A 124 17.86 2.62 11.26
CA THR A 124 16.47 2.67 11.75
C THR A 124 15.74 3.91 11.27
N ARG A 125 16.40 5.07 11.29
CA ARG A 125 15.85 6.32 10.77
C ARG A 125 15.45 6.20 9.31
N LYS A 126 16.32 5.61 8.48
CA LYS A 126 16.05 5.39 7.05
C LYS A 126 14.82 4.52 6.81
N ILE A 127 14.57 3.51 7.66
CA ILE A 127 13.35 2.68 7.59
C ILE A 127 12.11 3.53 7.91
N CYS A 128 12.14 4.33 8.98
CA CYS A 128 11.02 5.21 9.36
C CYS A 128 10.71 6.24 8.27
N GLU A 129 11.74 6.86 7.69
CA GLU A 129 11.61 7.81 6.59
C GLU A 129 11.01 7.15 5.36
N ALA A 130 11.51 5.96 4.97
CA ALA A 130 10.97 5.23 3.84
C ALA A 130 9.50 4.81 4.03
N TYR A 131 9.11 4.42 5.24
CA TYR A 131 7.71 4.13 5.55
C TYR A 131 6.83 5.38 5.42
N ALA A 132 7.25 6.53 5.98
CA ALA A 132 6.52 7.77 5.82
C ALA A 132 6.39 8.21 4.35
N GLU A 133 7.46 8.03 3.56
CA GLU A 133 7.45 8.32 2.13
C GLU A 133 6.53 7.39 1.33
N GLY A 134 6.39 6.12 1.74
CA GLY A 134 5.46 5.18 1.10
C GLY A 134 4.00 5.60 1.26
N ILE A 135 3.61 6.05 2.46
CA ILE A 135 2.27 6.61 2.71
C ILE A 135 2.06 7.87 1.87
N ASN A 136 3.04 8.78 1.88
CA ASN A 136 2.95 10.03 1.13
C ASN A 136 2.82 9.77 -0.37
N GLN A 137 3.54 8.78 -0.91
CA GLN A 137 3.40 8.42 -2.32
C GLN A 137 1.98 7.94 -2.62
N TYR A 138 1.42 7.06 -1.79
CA TYR A 138 0.06 6.58 -1.99
C TYR A 138 -0.96 7.74 -2.03
N ILE A 139 -0.85 8.68 -1.09
CA ILE A 139 -1.70 9.89 -1.04
C ILE A 139 -1.55 10.74 -2.30
N LEU A 140 -0.32 10.93 -2.79
CA LEU A 140 -0.06 11.70 -4.02
C LEU A 140 -0.66 11.02 -5.25
N ASP A 141 -0.62 9.69 -5.30
CA ASP A 141 -1.20 8.90 -6.38
C ASP A 141 -2.74 8.87 -6.31
N HIS A 142 -3.32 9.00 -5.10
CA HIS A 142 -4.77 8.89 -4.82
C HIS A 142 -5.32 10.13 -4.08
N PRO A 143 -5.28 11.33 -4.69
CA PRO A 143 -5.63 12.59 -4.01
C PRO A 143 -7.12 12.70 -3.59
N GLY A 144 -7.99 11.79 -4.05
CA GLY A 144 -9.39 11.73 -3.64
C GLY A 144 -9.66 10.92 -2.38
N GLU A 145 -8.65 10.23 -1.86
CA GLU A 145 -8.74 9.34 -0.69
C GLU A 145 -8.12 9.96 0.58
N ALA A 146 -7.50 11.14 0.44
CA ALA A 146 -6.82 11.88 1.50
C ALA A 146 -7.61 13.11 1.97
#